data_AF-A0A924YB29-F1
#
_entry.id   AF-A0A924YB29-F1
#
_cell.length_a   1.000
_cell.length_b   1.000
_cell.length_c   1.000
_cell.angle_alpha   90.00
_cell.angle_beta   90.00
_cell.angle_gamma   90.00
#
_symmetry.space_group_name_H-M   'P 1'
#
loop_
_entity.id
_entity.type
_entity.pdbx_description
1 polymer ?
#
loop_
_entity_poly.entity_id
_entity_poly.type
_entity_poly.pdbx_seq_one_letter_code
_entity_poly.pdbx_strand_id
1 'polypeptide(L)'
;ALLLITLPSTSSTQSIVTHVRTSSPELRIVARAESIEELQHLHQLGVYEVVQPEFEAGLEIVRQALLHLNIPIDEIRRLNDNAREELYAPLYRA
;
A
#
# COMPACT_ATOMS: atom_id res chain seq x y z
N ALA A 1 7.95 15.32 10.31
CA ALA A 1 7.90 14.01 11.01
C ALA A 1 7.06 13.03 10.19
N LEU A 2 7.15 11.73 10.45
CA LEU A 2 6.45 10.66 9.73
C LEU A 2 5.94 9.63 10.75
N LEU A 3 4.69 9.19 10.60
CA LEU A 3 4.11 8.09 11.38
C LEU A 3 3.96 6.85 10.49
N LEU A 4 4.44 5.71 10.98
CA LEU A 4 4.20 4.41 10.36
C LEU A 4 3.21 3.61 11.21
N ILE A 5 2.17 3.05 10.57
CA ILE A 5 1.17 2.21 11.23
C ILE A 5 1.20 0.84 10.56
N THR A 6 1.73 -0.16 11.26
CA THR A 6 1.92 -1.53 10.74
C THR A 6 1.14 -2.58 11.53
N LEU A 7 0.07 -2.16 12.22
CA LEU A 7 -0.77 -3.05 13.02
C LEU A 7 -1.63 -3.94 12.10
N PRO A 8 -1.79 -5.23 12.42
CA PRO A 8 -2.75 -6.12 11.73
C PRO A 8 -4.15 -5.93 12.30
N SER A 9 -4.66 -4.68 12.25
CA SER A 9 -5.97 -4.33 12.80
C SER A 9 -6.51 -3.07 12.13
N THR A 10 -7.48 -3.25 11.25
CA THR A 10 -8.14 -2.16 10.53
C THR A 10 -8.74 -1.11 11.48
N SER A 11 -9.45 -1.56 12.53
CA SER A 11 -10.08 -0.66 13.50
C SER A 11 -9.06 0.16 14.29
N SER A 12 -7.92 -0.44 14.65
CA SER A 12 -6.83 0.26 15.35
C SER A 12 -6.17 1.29 14.44
N THR A 13 -5.87 0.91 13.19
CA THR A 13 -5.29 1.81 12.19
C THR A 13 -6.18 3.02 11.94
N GLN A 14 -7.48 2.82 11.71
CA GLN A 14 -8.45 3.91 11.50
C GLN A 14 -8.55 4.84 12.71
N SER A 15 -8.58 4.28 13.92
CA SER A 15 -8.64 5.05 15.16
C SER A 15 -7.41 5.96 15.33
N ILE A 16 -6.22 5.41 15.05
CA ILE A 16 -4.96 6.17 15.10
C ILE A 16 -4.97 7.28 14.05
N VAL A 17 -5.32 6.97 12.80
CA VAL A 17 -5.39 7.95 11.70
C VAL A 17 -6.32 9.10 12.05
N THR A 18 -7.53 8.80 12.54
CA THR A 18 -8.53 9.81 12.92
C THR A 18 -8.03 10.72 14.04
N HIS A 19 -7.39 10.14 15.06
CA HIS A 19 -6.82 10.89 16.17
C HIS A 19 -5.67 11.80 15.73
N VAL A 20 -4.77 11.27 14.90
CA VAL A 20 -3.64 12.04 14.34
C VAL A 20 -4.13 13.16 13.43
N ARG A 21 -5.14 12.92 12.58
CA ARG A 21 -5.69 13.96 11.71
C ARG A 21 -6.33 15.11 12.49
N THR A 22 -6.87 14.84 13.68
CA THR A 22 -7.40 15.88 14.58
C THR A 22 -6.29 16.71 15.24
N SER A 23 -5.21 16.05 15.68
CA SER A 23 -4.16 16.68 16.50
C SER A 23 -2.94 17.19 15.71
N SER A 24 -2.71 16.64 14.52
CA SER A 24 -1.57 16.94 13.64
C SER A 24 -1.95 16.72 12.17
N PRO A 25 -2.80 17.59 11.58
CA PRO A 25 -3.38 17.39 10.25
C PRO A 25 -2.35 17.18 9.14
N GLU A 26 -1.20 17.85 9.22
CA GLU A 26 -0.13 17.83 8.22
C GLU A 26 0.84 16.63 8.37
N LEU A 27 0.70 15.81 9.41
CA LEU A 27 1.62 14.69 9.62
C LEU A 27 1.43 13.65 8.51
N ARG A 28 2.51 13.31 7.80
CA ARG A 28 2.46 12.21 6.83
C ARG A 28 2.33 10.88 7.56
N ILE A 29 1.44 10.04 7.04
CA ILE A 29 1.15 8.71 7.58
C ILE A 29 1.36 7.70 6.46
N VAL A 30 2.13 6.65 6.73
CA VAL A 30 2.21 5.45 5.90
C VAL A 30 1.54 4.33 6.68
N ALA A 31 0.53 3.68 6.10
CA ALA A 31 -0.24 2.65 6.79
C ALA A 31 -0.29 1.33 6.01
N ARG A 32 -0.35 0.23 6.75
CA ARG A 32 -0.77 -1.08 6.25
C ARG A 32 -2.28 -1.08 6.02
N ALA A 33 -2.72 -1.72 4.95
CA ALA A 33 -4.10 -2.17 4.75
C ALA A 33 -4.15 -3.68 4.50
N GLU A 34 -5.21 -4.35 4.98
CA GLU A 34 -5.42 -5.79 4.78
C GLU A 34 -6.27 -6.09 3.55
N SER A 35 -7.08 -5.12 3.10
CA SER A 35 -7.95 -5.26 1.94
C SER A 35 -7.95 -4.01 1.04
N ILE A 36 -8.47 -4.15 -0.18
CA ILE A 36 -8.62 -3.05 -1.14
C ILE A 36 -9.60 -2.00 -0.59
N GLU A 37 -10.66 -2.44 0.07
CA GLU A 37 -11.66 -1.57 0.69
C GLU A 37 -11.03 -0.75 1.83
N GLU A 38 -10.22 -1.38 2.68
CA GLU A 38 -9.48 -0.66 3.71
C GLU A 38 -8.49 0.33 3.10
N LEU A 39 -7.79 -0.08 2.05
CA LEU A 39 -6.83 0.76 1.33
C LEU A 39 -7.51 2.03 0.79
N GLN A 40 -8.66 1.91 0.14
CA GLN A 40 -9.46 3.04 -0.33
C GLN A 40 -9.93 3.92 0.83
N HIS A 41 -10.41 3.31 1.92
CA HIS A 41 -10.89 4.05 3.07
C HIS A 41 -9.78 4.86 3.76
N LEU A 42 -8.60 4.27 3.98
CA LEU A 42 -7.46 4.96 4.57
C LEU A 42 -6.98 6.11 3.68
N HIS A 43 -6.97 5.92 2.36
CA HIS A 43 -6.67 6.99 1.43
C HIS A 43 -7.67 8.16 1.53
N GLN A 44 -8.98 7.87 1.63
CA GLN A 44 -10.03 8.88 1.84
C GLN A 44 -9.88 9.63 3.18
N LEU A 45 -9.33 8.99 4.21
CA LEU A 45 -8.96 9.64 5.49
C LEU A 45 -7.70 10.52 5.38
N GLY A 46 -7.13 10.68 4.18
CA GLY A 46 -5.96 11.50 3.91
C GLY A 46 -4.66 10.85 4.35
N VAL A 47 -4.60 9.52 4.47
CA VAL A 47 -3.32 8.82 4.64
C VAL A 47 -2.48 9.03 3.39
N TYR A 48 -1.19 9.33 3.59
CA TYR A 48 -0.30 9.74 2.49
C TYR A 48 0.06 8.56 1.58
N GLU A 49 0.29 7.39 2.18
CA GLU A 49 0.62 6.16 1.45
C GLU A 49 0.01 4.96 2.16
N VAL A 50 -0.56 4.03 1.40
CA VAL A 50 -1.19 2.82 1.92
C VAL A 50 -0.63 1.61 1.20
N VAL A 51 -0.02 0.71 1.95
CA VAL A 51 0.61 -0.50 1.41
C VAL A 51 -0.21 -1.71 1.79
N GLN A 52 -0.50 -2.59 0.84
CA GLN A 52 -1.07 -3.92 1.11
C GLN A 52 0.06 -4.95 1.17
N PRO A 53 0.47 -5.43 2.36
CA PRO A 53 1.64 -6.30 2.51
C PRO A 53 1.55 -7.60 1.71
N GLU A 54 0.37 -8.20 1.66
CA GLU A 54 0.12 -9.46 0.97
C GLU A 54 0.30 -9.34 -0.55
N PHE A 55 -0.09 -8.20 -1.12
CA PHE A 55 0.12 -7.92 -2.54
C PHE A 55 1.60 -7.72 -2.87
N GLU A 56 2.31 -6.91 -2.09
CA GLU A 56 3.74 -6.67 -2.29
C GLU A 56 4.57 -7.95 -2.12
N ALA A 57 4.22 -8.79 -1.14
CA ALA A 57 4.82 -10.10 -0.98
C ALA A 57 4.52 -11.02 -2.19
N GLY A 58 3.30 -10.96 -2.74
CA GLY A 58 2.93 -11.67 -3.96
C GLY A 58 3.79 -11.27 -5.17
N LEU A 59 4.04 -9.96 -5.36
CA LEU A 59 4.92 -9.46 -6.43
C LEU A 59 6.36 -9.96 -6.27
N GLU A 60 6.85 -10.07 -5.03
CA GLU A 60 8.18 -10.63 -4.77
C GLU A 60 8.25 -12.13 -5.08
N ILE A 61 7.22 -12.90 -4.73
CA ILE A 61 7.13 -14.33 -5.06
C ILE A 61 7.15 -14.53 -6.59
N VAL A 62 6.34 -13.76 -7.32
CA VAL A 62 6.31 -13.79 -8.80
C VAL A 62 7.66 -13.41 -9.37
N ARG A 63 8.31 -12.37 -8.83
CA ARG A 63 9.66 -11.96 -9.26
C ARG A 63 10.68 -13.10 -9.11
N GLN A 64 10.67 -13.81 -7.98
CA GLN A 64 11.57 -14.96 -7.76
C GLN A 64 11.31 -16.09 -8.76
N ALA A 65 10.04 -16.40 -9.04
CA ALA A 65 9.67 -17.41 -10.02
C ALA A 65 10.14 -17.04 -11.44
N LEU A 66 9.91 -15.80 -11.88
CA LEU A 66 10.28 -15.35 -13.22
C LEU A 66 11.80 -15.25 -13.40
N LEU A 67 12.55 -14.87 -12.36
CA LEU A 67 14.00 -14.94 -12.38
C LEU A 67 14.51 -16.36 -12.54
N HIS A 68 13.92 -17.33 -11.83
CA HIS A 68 14.27 -18.74 -11.98
C HIS A 68 14.02 -19.26 -13.42
N LEU A 69 13.01 -18.70 -14.09
CA LEU A 69 12.69 -18.99 -15.49
C LEU A 69 13.53 -18.19 -16.50
N ASN A 70 14.54 -17.43 -16.04
CA ASN A 70 15.43 -16.60 -16.85
C ASN A 70 14.71 -15.49 -17.64
N ILE A 71 13.58 -14.99 -17.13
CA ILE A 71 12.90 -13.84 -17.71
C ILE A 71 13.76 -12.58 -17.46
N PRO A 72 13.96 -11.70 -18.47
CA PRO A 72 14.74 -10.48 -18.30
C PRO A 72 14.22 -9.58 -17.18
N ILE A 73 15.13 -9.05 -16.36
CA ILE A 73 14.76 -8.24 -15.16
C ILE A 73 13.90 -7.02 -15.50
N ASP A 74 14.12 -6.40 -16.66
CA ASP A 74 13.34 -5.24 -17.09
C ASP A 74 11.90 -5.62 -17.45
N GLU A 75 11.67 -6.85 -17.92
CA GLU A 75 10.32 -7.35 -18.17
C GLU A 75 9.58 -7.65 -16.86
N ILE A 76 10.28 -8.26 -15.90
CA ILE A 76 9.73 -8.50 -14.56
C ILE A 76 9.39 -7.18 -13.87
N ARG A 77 10.27 -6.18 -13.98
CA ARG A 77 10.03 -4.84 -13.43
C ARG A 77 8.78 -4.23 -14.03
N ARG A 78 8.66 -4.22 -15.37
CA ARG A 78 7.46 -3.71 -16.06
C ARG A 78 6.18 -4.43 -15.62
N LEU A 79 6.22 -5.75 -15.48
CA LEU A 79 5.07 -6.52 -15.02
C LEU A 79 4.64 -6.12 -13.60
N ASN A 80 5.59 -6.03 -12.67
CA ASN A 80 5.31 -5.65 -11.28
C ASN A 80 4.83 -4.20 -11.16
N ASP A 81 5.41 -3.29 -11.94
CA ASP A 81 5.01 -1.87 -11.94
C ASP A 81 3.58 -1.73 -12.50
N ASN A 82 3.24 -2.41 -13.59
CA ASN A 82 1.88 -2.44 -14.13
C ASN A 82 0.87 -3.02 -13.12
N ALA A 83 1.23 -4.08 -12.40
CA ALA A 83 0.36 -4.68 -11.40
C ALA A 83 0.10 -3.70 -10.23
N ARG A 84 1.12 -2.96 -9.78
CA ARG A 84 0.94 -1.89 -8.78
C ARG A 84 0.05 -0.79 -9.31
N GLU A 85 0.29 -0.31 -10.53
CA GLU A 85 -0.54 0.71 -11.15
C GLU A 85 -2.01 0.27 -11.23
N GLU A 86 -2.29 -0.99 -11.57
CA GLU A 86 -3.65 -1.51 -11.63
C GLU A 86 -4.34 -1.54 -10.26
N LEU A 87 -3.66 -2.05 -9.23
CA LEU A 87 -4.23 -2.15 -7.87
C LEU A 87 -4.40 -0.78 -7.21
N TYR A 88 -3.42 0.10 -7.33
CA TYR A 88 -3.40 1.41 -6.67
C TYR A 88 -4.05 2.53 -7.51
N ALA A 89 -4.34 2.31 -8.80
CA ALA A 89 -5.04 3.28 -9.65
C ALA A 89 -6.32 3.88 -9.02
N PRO A 90 -7.18 3.12 -8.32
CA PRO A 90 -8.38 3.67 -7.69
C PRO A 90 -8.10 4.72 -6.61
N LEU A 91 -6.88 4.78 -6.06
CA LEU A 91 -6.51 5.80 -5.08
C LEU A 91 -6.25 7.16 -5.74
N TYR A 92 -5.59 7.18 -6.89
CA TYR A 92 -5.09 8.40 -7.52
C TYR A 92 -5.92 8.89 -8.70
N ARG A 93 -6.88 8.08 -9.17
CA ARG A 93 -7.89 8.49 -10.16
C ARG A 93 -9.09 9.10 -9.44
N ALA A 94 -8.97 10.38 -9.06
CA ALA A 94 -10.07 11.23 -8.62
C ALA A 94 -10.14 12.49 -9.49
#